data_AF-A0A6G8S361-F1
#
_entry.id   AF-A0A6G8S361-F1
#
_cell.length_a   1.000
_cell.length_b   1.000
_cell.length_c   1.000
_cell.angle_alpha   90.00
_cell.angle_beta   90.00
_cell.angle_gamma   90.00
#
_symmetry.space_group_name_H-M   'P 1'
#
loop_
_entity.id
_entity.type
_entity.pdbx_description
1 polymer ?
#
loop_
_entity_poly.entity_id
_entity_poly.type
_entity_poly.pdbx_seq_one_letter_code
_entity_poly.pdbx_strand_id
1 'polypeptide(L)'
;MTKYIAKTNNRTALFLSNFYSTFEESVANINKIEHNRILTIKNDPISSQHILVIDSKNPNKNFRIEKRDIELANQNRQSLYHLLTNVFDDLKVHATPA
;
A
#
# COMPACT_ATOMS: atom_id res chain seq x y z
N MET A 1 -16.99 -5.42 -17.86
CA MET A 1 -16.32 -5.28 -16.54
C MET A 1 -16.11 -3.80 -16.27
N THR A 2 -16.76 -3.27 -15.24
CA THR A 2 -16.74 -1.84 -14.90
C THR A 2 -15.34 -1.45 -14.42
N LYS A 3 -14.68 -0.53 -15.14
CA LYS A 3 -13.38 0.01 -14.78
C LYS A 3 -13.53 0.93 -13.57
N TYR A 4 -13.30 0.43 -12.36
CA TYR A 4 -13.22 1.25 -11.16
C TYR A 4 -11.85 1.94 -11.10
N ILE A 5 -11.75 3.12 -11.70
CA ILE A 5 -10.57 3.98 -11.53
C ILE A 5 -10.76 4.71 -10.19
N ALA A 6 -10.19 4.17 -9.11
CA ALA A 6 -10.03 4.95 -7.89
C ALA A 6 -9.07 6.12 -8.21
N LYS A 7 -9.62 7.34 -8.36
CA LYS A 7 -8.84 8.52 -8.77
C LYS A 7 -7.88 9.05 -7.70
N THR A 8 -7.96 8.57 -6.46
CA THR A 8 -7.15 9.06 -5.33
C THR A 8 -6.68 7.92 -4.45
N ASN A 9 -5.49 8.07 -3.83
CA ASN A 9 -4.93 7.12 -2.87
C ASN A 9 -5.94 6.78 -1.75
N ASN A 10 -6.65 7.78 -1.22
CA ASN A 10 -7.66 7.58 -0.19
C ASN A 10 -8.81 6.68 -0.67
N ARG A 11 -9.26 6.82 -1.92
CA ARG A 11 -10.31 5.94 -2.46
C ARG A 11 -9.79 4.53 -2.69
N THR A 12 -8.56 4.39 -3.17
CA THR A 12 -7.91 3.09 -3.35
C THR A 12 -7.74 2.38 -2.01
N ALA A 13 -7.21 3.08 -0.99
CA ALA A 13 -7.05 2.55 0.37
C ALA A 13 -8.40 2.16 0.98
N LEU A 14 -9.43 3.00 0.83
CA LEU A 14 -10.77 2.69 1.33
C LEU A 14 -11.34 1.44 0.66
N PHE A 15 -11.20 1.32 -0.66
CA PHE A 15 -11.66 0.13 -1.37
C PHE A 15 -10.90 -1.11 -0.88
N LEU A 16 -9.57 -1.09 -0.89
CA LEU A 16 -8.76 -2.24 -0.47
C LEU A 16 -9.07 -2.68 0.96
N SER A 17 -9.16 -1.73 1.91
CA SER A 17 -9.50 -2.03 3.31
C SER A 17 -10.90 -2.64 3.53
N ASN A 18 -11.81 -2.45 2.57
CA ASN A 18 -13.15 -3.06 2.63
C ASN A 18 -13.21 -4.44 1.96
N PHE A 19 -12.34 -4.69 0.97
CA PHE A 19 -12.31 -5.94 0.20
C PHE A 19 -11.33 -6.97 0.75
N TYR A 20 -10.27 -6.53 1.41
CA TYR A 20 -9.22 -7.39 1.95
C TYR A 20 -9.12 -7.22 3.46
N SER A 21 -8.79 -8.32 4.14
CA SER A 21 -8.77 -8.33 5.61
C SER A 21 -7.41 -7.94 6.17
N THR A 22 -6.35 -8.03 5.35
CA THR A 22 -4.98 -7.71 5.77
C THR A 22 -4.32 -6.68 4.86
N PHE A 23 -3.28 -6.05 5.41
CA PHE A 23 -2.39 -5.15 4.71
C PHE A 23 -1.69 -5.84 3.54
N GLU A 24 -1.20 -7.05 3.77
CA GLU A 24 -0.48 -7.84 2.77
C GLU A 24 -1.37 -8.16 1.57
N GLU A 25 -2.60 -8.60 1.82
CA GLU A 25 -3.59 -8.85 0.77
C GLU A 25 -3.94 -7.58 0.01
N SER A 26 -4.14 -6.47 0.73
CA SER A 26 -4.45 -5.17 0.15
C SER A 26 -3.34 -4.70 -0.80
N VAL A 27 -2.08 -4.77 -0.37
CA VAL A 27 -0.91 -4.38 -1.16
C VAL A 27 -0.72 -5.29 -2.37
N ALA A 28 -0.86 -6.62 -2.20
CA ALA A 28 -0.72 -7.58 -3.28
C ALA A 28 -1.77 -7.41 -4.39
N ASN A 29 -2.95 -6.89 -4.04
CA ASN A 29 -4.08 -6.74 -4.95
C ASN A 29 -4.32 -5.30 -5.44
N ILE A 30 -3.44 -4.35 -5.12
CA ILE A 30 -3.59 -2.96 -5.56
C ILE A 30 -3.69 -2.83 -7.09
N ASN A 31 -3.00 -3.71 -7.82
CA ASN A 31 -3.01 -3.75 -9.28
C ASN A 31 -4.40 -4.07 -9.87
N LYS A 32 -5.32 -4.67 -9.11
CA LYS A 32 -6.71 -4.92 -9.56
C LYS A 32 -7.51 -3.61 -9.69
N ILE A 33 -7.08 -2.56 -8.99
CA ILE A 33 -7.69 -1.24 -9.02
C ILE A 33 -6.81 -0.30 -9.86
N GLU A 34 -5.55 -0.17 -9.46
CA GLU A 34 -4.53 0.63 -10.12
C GLU A 34 -3.62 -0.29 -10.94
N HIS A 35 -4.06 -0.67 -12.15
CA HIS A 35 -3.38 -1.64 -13.04
C HIS A 35 -1.90 -1.34 -13.29
N ASN A 36 -1.52 -0.08 -13.16
CA ASN A 36 -0.16 0.41 -13.37
C ASN A 36 0.71 0.39 -12.11
N ARG A 37 0.15 0.08 -10.95
CA ARG A 37 0.85 0.11 -9.66
C ARG A 37 1.01 -1.31 -9.16
N ILE A 38 2.25 -1.74 -9.00
CA ILE A 38 2.59 -3.08 -8.51
C ILE A 38 3.49 -2.89 -7.31
N LEU A 39 2.96 -3.15 -6.13
CA LEU A 39 3.70 -3.04 -4.88
C LEU A 39 4.12 -4.44 -4.42
N THR A 40 5.33 -4.54 -3.86
CA THR A 40 5.85 -5.79 -3.30
C THR A 40 6.28 -5.57 -1.86
N ILE A 41 6.00 -6.56 -1.01
CA ILE A 41 6.45 -6.57 0.38
C ILE A 41 7.73 -7.40 0.46
N LYS A 42 8.77 -6.83 1.07
CA LYS A 42 10.03 -7.51 1.38
C LYS A 42 10.39 -7.33 2.84
N ASN A 43 11.16 -8.27 3.38
CA ASN A 43 11.78 -8.07 4.69
C ASN A 43 12.86 -6.99 4.59
N ASP A 44 12.98 -6.17 5.63
CA ASP A 44 14.06 -5.21 5.75
C ASP A 44 15.39 -5.95 6.05
N PRO A 45 16.46 -5.76 5.25
CA PRO A 45 17.74 -6.41 5.47
C PRO A 45 18.49 -5.92 6.72
N ILE A 46 18.13 -4.75 7.26
CA ILE A 46 18.78 -4.11 8.40
C ILE A 46 18.06 -4.44 9.70
N SER A 47 16.73 -4.56 9.67
CA SER A 47 15.92 -4.76 10.88
C SER A 47 14.88 -5.85 10.70
N SER A 48 14.90 -6.83 11.61
CA SER A 48 13.89 -7.90 11.65
C SER A 48 12.49 -7.43 12.06
N GLN A 49 12.39 -6.22 12.64
CA GLN A 49 11.14 -5.62 13.12
C GLN A 49 10.38 -4.86 12.03
N HIS A 50 11.00 -4.64 10.87
CA HIS A 50 10.44 -3.83 9.81
C HIS A 50 10.20 -4.66 8.53
N ILE A 51 9.30 -4.16 7.70
CA ILE A 51 9.14 -4.58 6.32
C ILE A 51 9.27 -3.38 5.39
N LEU A 52 9.58 -3.66 4.13
CA LEU A 52 9.67 -2.69 3.06
C LEU A 52 8.55 -2.93 2.06
N VAL A 53 7.78 -1.89 1.75
CA VAL A 53 6.86 -1.86 0.62
C VAL A 53 7.55 -1.14 -0.53
N ILE A 54 7.73 -1.83 -1.64
CA ILE A 54 8.51 -1.33 -2.78
C ILE A 54 7.61 -1.23 -4.01
N ASP A 55 7.64 -0.07 -4.68
CA ASP A 55 7.01 0.08 -5.99
C ASP A 55 7.87 -0.58 -7.06
N SER A 56 7.32 -1.57 -7.76
CA SER A 56 8.03 -2.30 -8.82
C SER A 56 8.41 -1.40 -10.00
N LYS A 57 7.69 -0.29 -10.21
CA LYS A 57 8.05 0.69 -11.26
C LYS A 57 9.13 1.66 -10.83
N ASN A 58 9.28 1.91 -9.53
CA ASN A 58 10.29 2.79 -9.00
C ASN A 58 10.92 2.16 -7.75
N PRO A 59 11.89 1.23 -7.93
CA PRO A 59 12.46 0.46 -6.82
C PRO A 59 13.23 1.31 -5.80
N ASN A 60 13.59 2.55 -6.16
CA ASN A 60 14.20 3.50 -5.23
C ASN A 60 13.18 4.12 -4.27
N LYS A 61 11.87 4.03 -4.57
CA LYS A 61 10.80 4.38 -3.65
C LYS A 61 10.38 3.15 -2.87
N ASN A 62 10.82 3.11 -1.62
CA ASN A 62 10.37 2.13 -0.65
C ASN A 62 9.82 2.86 0.58
N PHE A 63 8.82 2.23 1.19
CA PHE A 63 8.25 2.68 2.44
C PHE A 63 8.51 1.62 3.51
N ARG A 64 9.13 2.03 4.61
CA ARG A 64 9.51 1.16 5.71
C ARG A 64 8.44 1.21 6.79
N ILE A 65 7.95 0.04 7.21
CA ILE A 65 6.86 -0.09 8.19
C ILE A 65 7.28 -1.04 9.30
N GLU A 66 6.92 -0.74 10.53
CA GLU A 66 7.03 -1.71 11.63
C GLU A 66 6.03 -2.85 11.47
N LYS A 67 6.47 -4.09 11.72
CA LYS A 67 5.60 -5.28 11.70
C LYS A 67 4.45 -5.16 12.70
N ARG A 68 4.72 -4.56 13.86
CA ARG A 68 3.71 -4.34 14.90
C ARG A 68 2.56 -3.45 14.42
N ASP A 69 2.85 -2.40 13.66
CA ASP A 69 1.83 -1.51 13.11
C ASP A 69 0.92 -2.24 12.12
N ILE A 70 1.48 -3.19 11.36
CA ILE A 70 0.71 -4.03 10.43
C ILE A 70 -0.18 -5.01 11.20
N GLU A 71 0.33 -5.63 12.25
CA GLU A 71 -0.46 -6.51 13.11
C GLU A 71 -1.65 -5.76 13.73
N LEU A 72 -1.43 -4.54 14.22
CA LEU A 72 -2.49 -3.68 14.76
C LEU A 72 -3.47 -3.23 13.67
N ALA A 73 -2.97 -2.86 12.49
CA ALA A 73 -3.78 -2.46 11.36
C ALA A 73 -4.69 -3.60 10.88
N ASN A 74 -4.18 -4.83 10.84
CA ASN A 74 -4.94 -6.02 10.43
C ASN A 74 -6.09 -6.37 11.40
N GLN A 75 -6.03 -5.90 12.65
CA GLN A 75 -7.09 -6.10 13.64
C GLN A 75 -8.24 -5.08 13.52
N ASN A 76 -8.01 -3.95 12.87
CA ASN A 76 -8.97 -2.85 12.81
C ASN A 76 -9.03 -2.24 11.39
N ARG A 77 -10.19 -2.35 10.74
CA ARG A 77 -10.40 -1.85 9.37
C ARG A 77 -10.05 -0.37 9.18
N GLN A 78 -10.37 0.47 10.16
CA GLN A 78 -10.02 1.89 10.10
C GLN A 78 -8.51 2.09 10.19
N SER A 79 -7.83 1.32 11.02
CA SER A 79 -6.35 1.34 11.11
C SER A 79 -5.70 0.83 9.83
N LEU A 80 -6.23 -0.25 9.23
CA LEU A 80 -5.83 -0.74 7.91
C LEU A 80 -5.98 0.32 6.83
N TYR A 81 -7.13 1.01 6.81
CA TYR A 81 -7.37 2.11 5.89
C TYR A 81 -6.34 3.24 6.04
N HIS A 82 -6.06 3.67 7.28
CA HIS A 82 -5.08 4.73 7.54
C HIS A 82 -3.66 4.30 7.13
N LEU A 83 -3.27 3.07 7.47
CA LEU A 83 -1.95 2.54 7.09
C LEU A 83 -1.78 2.49 5.56
N LEU A 84 -2.76 1.96 4.84
CA LEU A 84 -2.74 1.92 3.37
C LEU A 84 -2.67 3.32 2.76
N THR A 85 -3.41 4.28 3.32
CA THR A 85 -3.39 5.67 2.85
C THR A 85 -2.00 6.28 3.00
N ASN A 86 -1.37 6.14 4.17
CA ASN A 86 -0.02 6.64 4.43
C ASN A 86 1.00 6.02 3.48
N VAL A 87 0.96 4.70 3.29
CA VAL A 87 1.83 3.98 2.34
C VAL A 87 1.64 4.52 0.93
N PHE A 88 0.39 4.74 0.51
CA PHE A 88 0.12 5.17 -0.85
C PHE A 88 0.51 6.61 -1.12
N ASP A 89 0.38 7.47 -0.12
CA ASP A 89 0.78 8.89 -0.19
C ASP A 89 2.30 9.04 -0.21
N ASP A 90 3.03 8.30 0.62
CA ASP A 90 4.50 8.31 0.61
C ASP A 90 5.07 7.77 -0.72
N LEU A 91 4.50 6.67 -1.20
CA LEU A 91 4.86 6.09 -2.48
C LEU A 91 4.30 6.86 -3.68
N LYS A 92 3.49 7.92 -3.47
CA LYS A 92 3.00 8.74 -4.57
C LYS A 92 4.19 9.41 -5.23
N VAL A 93 4.41 9.12 -6.50
CA VAL A 93 5.29 9.94 -7.33
C VAL A 93 4.64 11.32 -7.37
N HIS A 94 5.28 12.34 -6.81
CA HIS A 94 5.03 13.69 -7.29
C HIS A 94 5.33 13.61 -8.79
N ALA A 95 4.28 13.47 -9.60
CA ALA A 95 4.37 13.80 -11.00
C ALA A 95 4.68 15.30 -10.99
N THR A 96 5.96 15.65 -11.00
CA THR A 96 6.39 16.98 -11.40
C THR A 96 5.78 17.19 -12.78
N PRO A 97 4.86 18.17 -12.95
CA PRO A 97 4.47 18.56 -14.28
C PRO A 97 5.75 19.03 -14.97
N ALA A 98 6.04 18.44 -16.13
CA ALA A 98 7.05 18.95 -17.05
C ALA A 98 6.62 20.32 -17.58
#